data_AF-A0A954IB90-F1
#
_entry.id   AF-A0A954IB90-F1
#
_cell.length_a   1.000
_cell.length_b   1.000
_cell.length_c   1.000
_cell.angle_alpha   90.00
_cell.angle_beta   90.00
_cell.angle_gamma   90.00
#
_symmetry.space_group_name_H-M   'P 1'
#
loop_
_entity.id
_entity.type
_entity.pdbx_description
1 polymer ?
#
loop_
_entity_poly.entity_id
_entity_poly.type
_entity_poly.pdbx_seq_one_letter_code
_entity_poly.pdbx_strand_id
1 'polypeptide(L)'
;SWWEAEQPCCLHSAEWWRRHWQRSGVLDVMIADTLPNGWQFWRDWVRLLAPENATEIEMLEVDAGRNLGYLRAIGRRRNEVPLFDPAMSIPPHYTPAPMLRSPAD
;
A
#
# COMPACT_ATOMS: atom_id res chain seq x y z
N SER A 1 -13.74 -8.02 -1.45
CA SER A 1 -13.58 -6.56 -1.51
C SER A 1 -12.46 -6.18 -2.48
N TRP A 2 -12.31 -4.91 -2.90
CA TRP A 2 -11.20 -4.47 -3.77
C TRP A 2 -9.82 -4.77 -3.14
N TRP A 3 -9.71 -4.71 -1.81
CA TRP A 3 -8.50 -4.98 -1.05
C TRP A 3 -8.16 -6.47 -0.85
N GLU A 4 -9.12 -7.39 -0.96
CA GLU A 4 -8.88 -8.83 -0.80
C GLU A 4 -8.20 -9.48 -2.02
N ALA A 5 -8.26 -8.83 -3.19
CA ALA A 5 -7.52 -9.25 -4.39
C ALA A 5 -6.01 -8.91 -4.31
N GLU A 6 -5.62 -8.11 -3.32
CA GLU A 6 -4.24 -7.75 -3.01
C GLU A 6 -3.76 -8.47 -1.76
N GLN A 7 -3.83 -9.82 -1.72
CA GLN A 7 -3.09 -10.56 -0.68
C GLN A 7 -1.61 -10.20 -0.82
N PRO A 8 -1.03 -9.37 0.06
CA PRO A 8 0.31 -8.89 -0.13
C PRO A 8 1.23 -10.01 0.35
N CYS A 9 1.98 -10.59 -0.57
CA CYS A 9 3.39 -10.78 -0.26
C CYS A 9 3.94 -9.35 -0.11
N CYS A 10 3.96 -8.82 1.12
CA CYS A 10 3.95 -7.39 1.49
C CYS A 10 5.08 -6.50 0.96
N LEU A 11 5.98 -7.05 0.15
CA LEU A 11 7.16 -6.39 -0.38
C LEU A 11 7.17 -6.53 -1.90
N HIS A 12 7.21 -5.40 -2.59
CA HIS A 12 7.24 -5.34 -4.04
C HIS A 12 8.39 -4.46 -4.51
N SER A 13 8.94 -4.79 -5.68
CA SER A 13 10.04 -4.00 -6.27
C SER A 13 9.58 -2.61 -6.69
N ALA A 14 10.54 -1.69 -6.87
CA ALA A 14 10.28 -0.35 -7.42
C ALA A 14 9.53 -0.42 -8.76
N GLU A 15 9.92 -1.38 -9.62
CA GLU A 15 9.30 -1.57 -10.92
C GLU A 15 7.85 -2.06 -10.81
N TRP A 16 7.57 -2.95 -9.86
CA TRP A 16 6.21 -3.37 -9.58
C TRP A 16 5.35 -2.18 -9.18
N TRP A 17 5.83 -1.33 -8.26
CA TRP A 17 5.11 -0.13 -7.83
C TRP A 17 4.88 0.86 -8.96
N ARG A 18 5.87 1.07 -9.84
CA ARG A 18 5.70 1.89 -11.05
C ARG A 18 4.54 1.38 -11.89
N ARG A 19 4.56 0.10 -12.25
CA ARG A 19 3.50 -0.52 -13.07
C ARG A 19 2.15 -0.44 -12.36
N HIS A 20 2.13 -0.73 -11.06
CA HIS A 20 0.90 -0.72 -10.27
C HIS A 20 0.25 0.68 -10.27
N TRP A 21 1.03 1.72 -9.99
CA TRP A 21 0.51 3.10 -9.98
C TRP A 21 0.07 3.57 -11.37
N GLN A 22 0.85 3.24 -12.41
CA GLN A 22 0.52 3.57 -13.80
C GLN A 22 -0.78 2.93 -14.28
N ARG A 23 -1.13 1.72 -13.79
CA ARG A 23 -2.37 1.02 -14.16
C ARG A 23 -3.62 1.82 -13.85
N SER A 24 -3.59 2.71 -12.85
CA SER A 24 -4.74 3.56 -12.51
C SER A 24 -5.06 4.61 -13.59
N GLY A 25 -4.07 5.01 -14.40
CA GLY A 25 -4.19 6.12 -15.34
C GLY A 25 -4.34 7.51 -14.68
N VAL A 26 -4.47 7.57 -13.36
CA VAL A 26 -4.75 8.78 -12.55
C VAL A 26 -3.52 9.68 -12.42
N LEU A 27 -2.32 9.12 -12.54
CA LEU A 27 -1.06 9.83 -12.31
C LEU A 27 0.00 9.40 -13.32
N ASP A 28 0.91 10.33 -13.62
CA ASP A 28 2.15 10.06 -14.33
C ASP A 28 3.24 9.75 -13.30
N VAL A 29 3.75 8.50 -13.28
CA VAL A 29 4.84 8.12 -12.37
C VAL A 29 6.14 8.75 -12.85
N MET A 30 6.69 9.67 -12.05
CA MET A 30 7.96 10.34 -12.32
C MET A 30 9.13 9.54 -11.77
N ILE A 31 9.01 9.02 -10.54
CA ILE A 31 10.06 8.26 -9.86
C ILE A 31 9.44 7.00 -9.26
N ALA A 32 10.17 5.91 -9.38
CA ALA A 32 9.96 4.68 -8.64
C ALA A 32 11.32 3.99 -8.54
N ASP A 33 11.97 4.09 -7.39
CA ASP A 33 13.32 3.58 -7.12
C ASP A 33 13.49 3.18 -5.65
N THR A 34 14.62 2.57 -5.33
CA THR A 34 15.03 2.35 -3.94
C THR A 34 15.34 3.69 -3.30
N LEU A 35 14.80 3.93 -2.10
CA LEU A 35 15.15 5.11 -1.32
C LEU A 35 16.59 4.95 -0.84
N PRO A 36 17.52 5.86 -1.20
CA PRO A 36 18.89 5.78 -0.72
C PRO A 36 18.91 5.74 0.81
N ASN A 37 19.66 4.80 1.37
CA ASN A 37 19.73 4.52 2.81
C ASN A 37 18.40 4.13 3.47
N GLY A 38 17.34 3.86 2.70
CA GLY A 38 16.01 3.52 3.23
C GLY A 38 16.01 2.26 4.11
N TRP A 39 16.87 1.29 3.80
CA TRP A 39 17.05 0.07 4.61
C TRP A 39 17.54 0.35 6.03
N GLN A 40 18.26 1.47 6.26
CA GLN A 40 18.76 1.84 7.58
C GLN A 40 17.60 2.22 8.51
N PHE A 41 16.56 2.88 8.00
CA PHE A 41 15.37 3.19 8.80
C PHE A 41 14.64 1.93 9.27
N TRP A 42 14.55 0.90 8.42
CA TRP A 42 13.99 -0.40 8.81
C TRP A 42 14.87 -1.04 9.89
N ARG A 43 16.18 -1.15 9.65
CA ARG A 43 17.12 -1.71 10.65
C ARG A 43 17.04 -0.98 11.99
N ASP A 44 17.05 0.34 11.96
CA ASP A 44 17.05 1.17 13.18
C ASP A 44 15.72 1.05 13.94
N TRP A 45 14.60 0.88 13.22
CA TRP A 45 13.31 0.55 13.81
C TRP A 45 13.32 -0.82 14.51
N VAL A 46 13.87 -1.87 13.89
CA VAL A 46 13.98 -3.20 14.50
C VAL A 46 14.88 -3.14 15.73
N ARG A 47 16.05 -2.48 15.63
CA ARG A 47 16.97 -2.29 16.77
C ARG A 47 16.32 -1.57 17.95
N LEU A 48 15.38 -0.65 17.68
CA LEU A 48 14.69 0.10 18.72
C LEU A 48 13.56 -0.70 19.39
N LEU A 49 12.75 -1.41 18.61
CA LEU A 49 11.51 -2.04 19.11
C LEU A 49 11.64 -3.55 19.38
N ALA A 50 12.56 -4.24 18.73
CA ALA A 50 12.80 -5.67 18.85
C ALA A 50 14.31 -5.98 18.75
N PRO A 51 15.15 -5.44 19.65
CA PRO A 51 16.61 -5.63 19.61
C PRO A 51 17.04 -7.11 19.70
N GLU A 52 16.21 -7.98 20.24
CA GLU A 52 16.42 -9.43 20.30
C GLU A 52 16.25 -10.14 18.96
N ASN A 53 15.65 -9.49 17.96
CA ASN A 53 15.48 -10.03 16.61
C ASN A 53 16.77 -9.89 15.79
N ALA A 54 17.83 -10.55 16.27
CA ALA A 54 19.16 -10.52 15.66
C ALA A 54 19.15 -11.00 14.21
N THR A 55 18.30 -11.98 13.88
CA THR A 55 18.16 -12.53 12.52
C THR A 55 17.73 -11.47 11.51
N GLU A 56 16.70 -10.67 11.82
CA GLU A 56 16.22 -9.64 10.90
C GLU A 56 17.23 -8.48 10.79
N ILE A 57 17.88 -8.11 11.90
CA ILE A 57 18.92 -7.08 11.91
C ILE A 57 20.11 -7.49 11.03
N GLU A 58 20.62 -8.72 11.20
CA GLU A 58 21.72 -9.26 10.40
C GLU A 58 21.33 -9.35 8.91
N MET A 59 20.13 -9.84 8.62
CA MET A 59 19.60 -9.91 7.25
C MET A 59 19.61 -8.53 6.57
N LEU A 60 19.11 -7.49 7.25
CA LEU A 60 19.07 -6.13 6.70
C LEU A 60 20.48 -5.56 6.49
N GLU A 61 21.41 -5.82 7.41
CA GLU A 61 22.80 -5.36 7.31
C GLU A 61 23.57 -6.06 6.19
N VAL A 62 23.40 -7.38 6.03
CA VAL A 62 24.01 -8.15 4.95
C VAL A 62 23.45 -7.74 3.60
N ASP A 63 22.12 -7.53 3.50
CA ASP A 63 21.49 -7.06 2.27
C ASP A 63 21.91 -5.63 1.90
N ALA A 64 22.12 -4.77 2.91
CA ALA A 64 22.56 -3.38 2.74
C ALA A 64 21.72 -2.58 1.73
N GLY A 65 20.42 -2.89 1.64
CA GLY A 65 19.49 -2.21 0.74
C GLY A 65 19.54 -2.67 -0.72
N ARG A 66 20.20 -3.78 -1.04
CA ARG A 66 20.24 -4.32 -2.40
C ARG A 66 18.88 -4.86 -2.84
N ASN A 67 18.15 -5.51 -1.93
CA ASN A 67 16.86 -6.12 -2.22
C ASN A 67 15.76 -5.65 -1.24
N LEU A 68 16.11 -5.41 0.02
CA LEU A 68 15.17 -5.08 1.09
C LEU A 68 15.40 -3.66 1.59
N GLY A 69 14.32 -2.88 1.60
CA GLY A 69 14.35 -1.53 2.13
C GLY A 69 13.12 -0.74 1.72
N TYR A 70 13.10 0.52 2.13
CA TYR A 70 12.07 1.43 1.66
C TYR A 70 12.33 1.88 0.23
N LEU A 71 11.23 2.09 -0.48
CA LEU A 71 11.20 2.56 -1.87
C LEU A 71 10.56 3.93 -1.90
N ARG A 72 10.87 4.70 -2.93
CA ARG A 72 10.29 6.01 -3.19
C ARG A 72 9.50 5.92 -4.49
N ALA A 73 8.22 6.30 -4.45
CA ALA A 73 7.37 6.46 -5.61
C ALA A 73 6.79 7.87 -5.63
N ILE A 74 6.98 8.60 -6.73
CA ILE A 74 6.51 9.98 -6.90
C ILE A 74 5.74 10.05 -8.21
N GLY A 75 4.50 10.52 -8.13
CA GLY A 75 3.62 10.70 -9.28
C GLY A 75 3.10 12.12 -9.38
N ARG A 76 2.84 12.57 -10.61
CA ARG A 76 2.11 13.81 -10.90
C ARG A 76 0.67 13.46 -11.23
N ARG A 77 -0.28 14.11 -10.56
CA ARG A 77 -1.71 13.92 -10.81
C ARG A 77 -2.12 14.44 -12.19
N ARG A 78 -2.90 13.65 -12.93
CA ARG A 78 -3.51 14.03 -14.21
C ARG A 78 -4.91 14.62 -13.99
N ASN A 79 -5.03 15.93 -13.98
CA ASN A 79 -6.28 16.60 -13.61
C ASN A 79 -7.48 16.24 -14.50
N GLU A 80 -7.25 15.73 -15.73
CA GLU A 80 -8.34 15.35 -16.64
C GLU A 80 -8.98 14.00 -16.31
N VAL A 81 -8.30 13.14 -15.54
CA VAL A 81 -8.81 11.80 -15.20
C VAL A 81 -9.57 11.91 -13.89
N PRO A 82 -10.88 11.64 -13.81
CA PRO A 82 -11.61 11.67 -12.54
C PRO A 82 -11.01 10.69 -11.52
N LEU A 83 -10.95 11.09 -10.24
CA LEU A 83 -10.70 10.10 -9.18
C LEU A 83 -11.94 9.25 -9.02
N PHE A 84 -11.74 7.97 -8.70
CA PHE A 84 -12.81 7.17 -8.15
C PHE A 84 -13.36 7.87 -6.91
N ASP A 85 -14.64 8.21 -6.92
CA ASP A 85 -15.35 8.72 -5.75
C ASP A 85 -15.97 7.53 -4.98
N PRO A 86 -15.42 7.17 -3.80
CA PRO A 86 -15.96 6.07 -3.00
C PRO A 86 -17.42 6.29 -2.57
N ALA A 87 -17.86 7.55 -2.49
CA ALA A 87 -19.22 7.92 -2.10
C ALA A 87 -20.28 7.46 -3.12
N MET A 88 -19.87 7.08 -4.34
CA MET A 88 -20.81 6.56 -5.36
C MET A 88 -21.30 5.14 -5.07
N SER A 89 -20.65 4.42 -4.15
CA SER A 89 -20.95 3.00 -3.87
C SER A 89 -22.14 2.82 -2.91
N ILE A 90 -22.44 3.84 -2.11
CA ILE A 90 -23.50 3.82 -1.10
C ILE A 90 -24.43 4.98 -1.43
N PRO A 91 -25.68 4.72 -1.84
CA PRO A 91 -26.63 5.80 -2.03
C PRO A 91 -26.67 6.67 -0.77
N PRO A 92 -26.55 8.01 -0.87
CA PRO A 92 -26.63 8.87 0.30
C PRO A 92 -28.01 8.83 0.97
N HIS A 93 -28.98 8.19 0.31
CA HIS A 93 -30.34 8.03 0.77
C HIS A 93 -30.49 6.69 1.48
N TYR A 94 -30.60 6.76 2.80
CA TYR A 94 -31.03 5.64 3.63
C TYR A 94 -32.55 5.59 3.69
N THR A 95 -33.15 4.46 3.29
CA THR A 95 -34.57 4.17 3.53
C THR A 95 -34.66 3.29 4.78
N PRO A 96 -35.24 3.78 5.91
CA PRO A 96 -35.44 2.96 7.08
C PRO A 96 -36.30 1.73 6.75
N ALA A 97 -35.82 0.55 7.14
CA ALA A 97 -36.55 -0.71 7.02
C ALA A 97 -36.53 -1.44 8.38
N PRO A 98 -37.63 -2.11 8.77
CA PRO A 98 -37.66 -2.90 10.00
C PRO A 98 -36.60 -4.01 9.92
N MET A 99 -35.72 -4.10 10.92
CA MET A 99 -34.71 -5.17 10.98
C MET A 99 -35.29 -6.50 11.50
N LEU A 100 -36.52 -6.48 12.01
CA LEU A 100 -37.23 -7.66 12.47
C LEU A 100 -37.96 -8.29 11.28
N ARG A 101 -37.73 -9.59 11.05
CA ARG A 101 -38.57 -10.37 10.13
C ARG A 101 -39.99 -10.36 10.66
N SER A 102 -40.97 -10.10 9.82
CA SER A 102 -42.36 -10.37 10.17
C SER A 102 -42.47 -11.85 10.56
N PRO A 103 -43.23 -12.18 11.62
CA PRO A 103 -43.53 -13.57 11.91
C PRO A 103 -44.17 -14.21 10.68
N ALA A 104 -43.72 -15.42 10.32
CA ALA A 104 -44.31 -16.17 9.22
C ALA A 104 -45.74 -16.58 9.58
N ASP A 105 -46.69 -16.32 8.68
CA ASP A 105 -48.07 -16.81 8.74
C ASP A 105 -48.13 -18.33 8.44
#